data_AF-A0A2D8M4Z1-F1
#
_entry.id   AF-A0A2D8M4Z1-F1
#
_cell.length_a   1.000
_cell.length_b   1.000
_cell.length_c   1.000
_cell.angle_alpha   90.00
_cell.angle_beta   90.00
_cell.angle_gamma   90.00
#
_symmetry.space_group_name_H-M   'P 1'
#
loop_
_entity.id
_entity.type
_entity.pdbx_description
1 polymer ?
#
loop_
_entity_poly.entity_id
_entity_poly.type
_entity_poly.pdbx_seq_one_letter_code
_entity_poly.pdbx_strand_id
1 'polypeptide(L)' 'PAEEAPAEEAPAEEAVPSVDYESMKVAELKELLKAAGKPVSGKKADLIARLNE' A
#
# COMPACT_ATOMS: atom_id res chain seq x y z
N PRO A 1 -19.52 -28.91 30.93
CA PRO A 1 -18.76 -27.65 30.69
C PRO A 1 -18.62 -27.43 29.18
N ALA A 2 -19.62 -26.80 28.55
CA ALA A 2 -19.66 -25.36 28.30
C ALA A 2 -18.44 -24.94 27.46
N GLU A 3 -18.60 -24.93 26.12
CA GLU A 3 -18.92 -23.72 25.33
C GLU A 3 -17.59 -23.09 24.88
N GLU A 4 -17.09 -23.47 23.70
CA GLU A 4 -17.20 -22.69 22.47
C GLU A 4 -16.89 -21.20 22.67
N ALA A 5 -15.67 -20.83 22.29
CA ALA A 5 -15.34 -19.46 21.91
C ALA A 5 -14.21 -19.48 20.87
N PRO A 6 -14.50 -19.61 19.56
CA PRO A 6 -13.72 -18.92 18.57
C PRO A 6 -14.25 -17.48 18.52
N ALA A 7 -13.60 -16.60 19.27
CA ALA A 7 -13.84 -15.19 19.15
C ALA A 7 -13.27 -14.69 17.81
N GLU A 8 -14.16 -14.02 17.08
CA GLU A 8 -13.87 -12.88 16.24
C GLU A 8 -13.40 -13.15 14.80
N GLU A 9 -14.40 -13.28 13.94
CA GLU A 9 -14.35 -12.74 12.59
C GLU A 9 -13.89 -11.28 12.61
N ALA A 10 -12.78 -11.02 11.92
CA ALA A 10 -12.61 -9.79 11.16
C ALA A 10 -11.82 -10.15 9.89
N PRO A 11 -12.49 -10.44 8.75
CA PRO A 11 -11.86 -10.20 7.47
C PRO A 11 -11.88 -8.67 7.31
N ALA A 12 -10.91 -8.01 7.96
CA ALA A 12 -10.67 -6.59 7.71
C ALA A 12 -10.12 -6.49 6.30
N GLU A 13 -11.06 -6.23 5.39
CA GLU A 13 -10.89 -5.61 4.10
C GLU A 13 -10.05 -6.42 3.12
N GLU A 14 -10.72 -6.84 2.04
CA GLU A 14 -10.14 -6.83 0.71
C GLU A 14 -9.66 -5.40 0.39
N ALA A 15 -8.61 -4.94 1.07
CA ALA A 15 -7.70 -4.01 0.46
C ALA A 15 -7.12 -4.81 -0.70
N VAL A 16 -7.47 -4.39 -1.92
CA VAL A 16 -6.63 -4.63 -3.09
C VAL A 16 -5.17 -4.62 -2.62
N PRO A 17 -4.25 -5.44 -3.15
CA PRO A 17 -2.84 -5.28 -2.84
C PRO A 17 -2.31 -3.97 -3.49
N SER A 18 -2.93 -2.82 -3.20
CA SER A 18 -2.34 -1.51 -3.22
C SER A 18 -1.24 -1.59 -2.18
N VAL A 19 -0.08 -2.02 -2.65
CA VAL A 19 1.19 -1.90 -1.94
C VAL A 19 1.16 -0.56 -1.21
N ASP A 20 1.29 -0.59 0.12
CA ASP A 20 1.25 0.61 0.96
C ASP A 20 2.47 1.50 0.70
N TYR A 21 2.48 2.14 -0.46
CA TYR A 21 3.48 3.09 -0.90
C TYR A 21 3.53 4.31 0.05
N GLU A 22 2.44 4.56 0.80
CA GLU A 22 2.43 5.51 1.94
C GLU A 22 3.40 5.11 3.05
N SER A 23 3.63 3.83 3.29
CA SER A 23 4.62 3.34 4.25
C SER A 23 6.03 3.26 3.67
N MET A 24 6.19 3.26 2.34
CA MET A 24 7.51 3.25 1.70
C MET A 24 8.22 4.61 1.76
N LYS A 25 9.54 4.61 1.58
CA LYS A 25 10.32 5.85 1.52
C LYS A 25 10.19 6.52 0.16
N VAL A 26 10.27 7.85 0.16
CA VAL A 26 10.32 8.66 -1.07
C VAL A 26 11.43 8.20 -2.02
N ALA A 27 12.55 7.69 -1.50
CA ALA A 27 13.62 7.11 -2.30
C ALA A 27 13.15 5.88 -3.08
N GLU A 28 12.52 4.90 -2.40
CA GLU A 28 11.99 3.68 -3.02
C GLU A 28 10.90 3.99 -4.05
N LEU A 29 9.98 4.89 -3.72
CA LEU A 29 8.93 5.33 -4.65
C LEU A 29 9.51 5.95 -5.93
N LYS A 30 10.58 6.75 -5.79
CA LYS A 30 11.28 7.33 -6.94
C LYS A 30 12.00 6.28 -7.76
N GLU A 31 12.57 5.25 -7.14
CA GLU A 31 13.20 4.15 -7.87
C GLU A 31 12.19 3.34 -8.67
N LEU A 32 11.05 3.01 -8.06
CA LEU A 32 9.95 2.32 -8.74
C LEU A 32 9.42 3.13 -9.93
N LEU A 33 9.22 4.43 -9.75
CA LEU A 33 8.78 5.31 -10.84
C LEU A 33 9.84 5.46 -11.94
N LYS A 34 11.13 5.56 -11.59
CA LYS A 34 12.23 5.55 -12.58
C LYS A 34 12.28 4.24 -13.35
N ALA A 35 12.14 3.11 -12.67
CA ALA A 35 12.12 1.79 -13.28
C ALA A 35 10.89 1.62 -14.21
N ALA A 36 9.75 2.20 -13.82
CA ALA A 36 8.54 2.26 -14.63
C ALA A 36 8.57 3.33 -15.74
N GLY A 37 9.63 4.15 -15.82
CA GLY A 37 9.73 5.28 -16.77
C GLY A 37 8.74 6.43 -16.50
N LYS A 38 8.09 6.44 -15.33
CA LYS A 38 7.15 7.48 -14.91
C LYS A 38 7.90 8.67 -14.28
N PRO A 39 7.36 9.89 -14.36
CA PRO A 39 7.99 11.06 -13.77
C PRO A 39 8.14 10.93 -12.25
N VAL A 40 9.30 11.34 -11.72
CA VAL A 40 9.63 11.34 -10.28
C VAL A 40 9.57 12.71 -9.62
N SER A 41 8.96 13.68 -10.29
CA SER A 41 8.71 15.02 -9.74
C SER A 41 7.40 15.03 -8.97
N GLY A 42 7.39 15.70 -7.81
CA GLY A 42 6.21 15.84 -6.97
C GLY A 42 6.47 15.53 -5.50
N LYS A 43 5.41 15.65 -4.69
CA LYS A 43 5.40 15.25 -3.27
C LYS A 43 5.25 13.73 -3.15
N LYS A 44 5.53 13.19 -1.96
CA LYS A 44 5.38 11.75 -1.66
C LYS A 44 4.01 11.20 -2.13
N ALA A 45 2.92 11.91 -1.82
CA ALA A 45 1.56 11.51 -2.23
C ALA A 45 1.39 11.41 -3.76
N ASP A 46 2.04 12.29 -4.53
CA ASP A 46 1.97 12.26 -5.99
C ASP A 46 2.73 11.05 -6.56
N LEU A 47 3.87 10.72 -5.95
CA LEU A 47 4.64 9.52 -6.32
C LEU A 47 3.83 8.24 -6.02
N ILE A 48 3.13 8.22 -4.89
CA ILE A 48 2.27 7.13 -4.45
C ILE A 48 1.08 6.97 -5.40
N ALA A 49 0.38 8.05 -5.69
CA ALA A 49 -0.78 8.04 -6.60
C ALA A 49 -0.39 7.47 -7.97
N ARG A 50 0.77 7.85 -8.52
CA ARG A 50 1.28 7.32 -9.79
C ARG A 50 1.66 5.83 -9.78
N LEU A 51 1.99 5.30 -8.61
CA LEU A 51 2.30 3.87 -8.42
C LEU A 51 1.04 3.05 -8.10
N ASN A 52 0.02 3.69 -7.53
CA ASN A 52 -1.30 3.12 -7.28
C ASN A 52 -2.25 3.20 -8.49
N GLU A 53 -1.89 3.94 -9.56
CA GLU A 53 -2.58 4.03 -10.85
C GLU A 53 -1.97 3.06 -11.89
#